data_AF-A0A2U2SBB2-F1
#
_entry.id   AF-A0A2U2SBB2-F1
#
_cell.length_a   1.000
_cell.length_b   1.000
_cell.length_c   1.000
_cell.angle_alpha   90.00
_cell.angle_beta   90.00
_cell.angle_gamma   90.00
#
_symmetry.space_group_name_H-M   'P 1'
#
loop_
_entity.id
_entity.type
_entity.pdbx_description
1 polymer ?
#
loop_
_entity_poly.entity_id
_entity_poly.type
_entity_poly.pdbx_seq_one_letter_code
_entity_poly.pdbx_strand_id
1 'polypeptide(L)'
;MRAQKSFITLLVVLLMVGVLGCVLTDRLSGRRSTRPVSVVRQVATRTPLPTFTPTPPATPTPLPTLTPTNTSTPTPTLTPTPTDTPTPTNTPRPKPKPTEPPPEAQAPPPQPTPEYQFSPEPWEGQWNGGLAQIRGKIRDRNGQPVNGYFVQARCGGTVLASNPSGINLYAPDKPYEPGAYDMILSSPLDPNSMCRWEVRVVQASNYEEAKNPGAPSLSPVGYCDLSWGEMSICFANWRKNW
;
A
#
# COMPACT_ATOMS: atom_id res chain seq x y z
N MET A 1 3.08 -27.37 -80.00
CA MET A 1 1.79 -27.42 -79.25
C MET A 1 1.91 -27.83 -77.77
N ARG A 2 2.98 -28.49 -77.30
CA ARG A 2 3.12 -28.89 -75.87
C ARG A 2 3.43 -27.70 -74.92
N ALA A 3 4.35 -26.82 -75.32
CA ALA A 3 4.77 -25.66 -74.50
C ALA A 3 3.65 -24.60 -74.30
N GLN A 4 2.82 -24.36 -75.32
CA GLN A 4 1.71 -23.41 -75.24
C GLN A 4 0.61 -23.89 -74.28
N LYS A 5 0.36 -25.22 -74.21
CA LYS A 5 -0.59 -25.80 -73.25
C LYS A 5 -0.06 -25.68 -71.82
N SER A 6 1.23 -25.98 -71.60
CA SER A 6 1.87 -25.84 -70.28
C SER A 6 1.87 -24.39 -69.76
N PHE A 7 2.08 -23.41 -70.64
CA PHE A 7 2.05 -22.00 -70.27
C PHE A 7 0.64 -21.54 -69.87
N ILE A 8 -0.38 -21.97 -70.61
CA ILE A 8 -1.78 -21.67 -70.27
C ILE A 8 -2.17 -22.33 -68.93
N THR A 9 -1.76 -23.57 -68.69
CA THR A 9 -2.04 -24.24 -67.41
C THR A 9 -1.38 -23.52 -66.23
N LEU A 10 -0.12 -23.07 -66.38
CA LEU A 10 0.57 -22.31 -65.35
C LEU A 10 -0.11 -20.97 -65.07
N LEU A 11 -0.55 -20.26 -66.12
CA LEU A 11 -1.24 -18.99 -66.00
C LEU A 11 -2.59 -19.13 -65.26
N VAL A 12 -3.35 -20.18 -65.58
CA VAL A 12 -4.63 -20.47 -64.92
C VAL A 12 -4.44 -20.83 -63.45
N VAL A 13 -3.41 -21.62 -63.10
CA VAL A 13 -3.11 -21.96 -61.70
C VAL A 13 -2.69 -20.71 -60.92
N LEU A 14 -1.85 -19.84 -61.50
CA LEU A 14 -1.45 -18.57 -60.89
C LEU A 14 -2.65 -17.64 -60.64
N LEU A 15 -3.58 -17.55 -61.60
CA LEU A 15 -4.82 -16.79 -61.45
C LEU A 15 -5.70 -17.35 -60.32
N MET A 16 -5.85 -18.68 -60.25
CA MET A 16 -6.65 -19.31 -59.19
C MET A 16 -6.06 -19.10 -57.80
N VAL A 17 -4.73 -19.19 -57.66
CA VAL A 17 -4.03 -18.91 -56.39
C VAL A 17 -4.15 -17.43 -56.01
N GLY A 18 -4.06 -16.51 -56.97
CA GLY A 18 -4.24 -15.08 -56.75
C GLY A 18 -5.64 -14.73 -56.22
N VAL A 19 -6.69 -15.28 -56.83
CA VAL A 19 -8.08 -15.04 -56.39
C VAL A 19 -8.33 -15.65 -55.01
N LEU A 20 -7.78 -16.84 -54.73
CA LEU A 20 -7.90 -17.48 -53.41
C LEU A 20 -7.17 -16.67 -52.31
N GLY A 21 -6.04 -16.05 -52.66
CA GLY A 21 -5.30 -15.13 -51.79
C GLY A 21 -6.10 -13.89 -51.40
N CYS A 22 -6.77 -13.23 -52.37
CA CYS A 22 -7.61 -12.06 -52.11
C CYS A 22 -8.77 -12.36 -51.13
N VAL A 23 -9.42 -13.52 -51.28
CA VAL A 23 -10.57 -13.89 -50.43
C VAL A 23 -10.12 -14.21 -48.99
N LEU A 24 -8.91 -14.75 -48.82
CA LEU A 24 -8.36 -15.06 -47.50
C LEU A 24 -7.91 -13.79 -46.74
N THR A 25 -7.39 -12.78 -47.46
CA THR A 25 -7.05 -11.47 -46.85
C THR A 25 -8.28 -10.70 -46.37
N ASP A 26 -9.41 -10.75 -47.09
CA ASP A 26 -10.66 -10.11 -46.65
C ASP A 26 -11.26 -10.75 -45.38
N ARG A 27 -11.03 -12.06 -45.18
CA ARG A 27 -11.49 -12.80 -43.99
C ARG A 27 -10.62 -12.54 -42.76
N LEU A 28 -9.31 -12.34 -42.93
CA LEU A 28 -8.37 -12.04 -41.84
C LEU A 28 -8.40 -10.56 -41.42
N SER A 29 -8.71 -9.64 -42.34
CA SER A 29 -8.79 -8.20 -42.05
C SER A 29 -10.08 -7.73 -41.37
N GLY A 30 -10.95 -8.66 -40.92
CA GLY A 30 -11.97 -8.36 -39.91
C GLY A 30 -12.76 -7.07 -40.15
N ARG A 31 -13.29 -6.86 -41.37
CA ARG A 31 -14.27 -5.78 -41.60
C ARG A 31 -15.52 -6.08 -40.78
N ARG A 32 -15.56 -5.54 -39.56
CA ARG A 32 -16.78 -5.43 -38.77
C ARG A 32 -17.80 -4.71 -39.64
N SER A 33 -18.84 -5.44 -40.02
CA SER A 33 -20.07 -4.90 -40.57
C SER A 33 -20.60 -3.83 -39.60
N THR A 34 -20.37 -2.55 -39.91
CA THR A 34 -20.98 -1.44 -39.20
C THR A 34 -22.48 -1.52 -39.44
N ARG A 35 -23.22 -2.04 -38.45
CA ARG A 35 -24.66 -1.83 -38.40
C ARG A 35 -24.92 -0.32 -38.49
N PRO A 36 -25.85 0.16 -39.32
CA PRO A 36 -26.22 1.56 -39.30
C PRO A 36 -26.73 1.90 -37.90
N VAL A 37 -26.04 2.82 -37.22
CA VAL A 37 -26.49 3.37 -35.95
C VAL A 37 -27.70 4.24 -36.26
N SER A 38 -28.87 3.82 -35.79
CA SER A 38 -30.09 4.62 -35.80
C SER A 38 -29.83 5.89 -35.00
N VAL A 39 -29.72 7.04 -35.67
CA VAL A 39 -29.60 8.33 -35.00
C VAL A 39 -30.95 8.67 -34.38
N VAL A 40 -31.11 8.37 -33.10
CA VAL A 40 -32.25 8.84 -32.30
C VAL A 40 -32.09 10.35 -32.16
N ARG A 41 -32.98 11.12 -32.80
CA ARG A 41 -33.07 12.57 -32.66
C ARG A 41 -33.44 12.88 -31.20
N GLN A 42 -32.44 13.21 -30.37
CA GLN A 42 -32.68 13.60 -28.98
C GLN A 42 -33.45 14.92 -28.96
N VAL A 43 -34.69 14.86 -28.49
CA VAL A 43 -35.49 16.04 -28.17
C VAL A 43 -34.91 16.61 -26.87
N ALA A 44 -34.48 17.88 -26.90
CA ALA A 44 -33.95 18.55 -25.72
C ALA A 44 -35.01 18.54 -24.61
N THR A 45 -34.70 17.86 -23.51
CA THR A 45 -35.54 17.79 -22.32
C THR A 45 -35.21 18.98 -21.43
N ARG A 46 -36.23 19.75 -21.01
CA ARG A 46 -36.02 20.90 -20.11
C ARG A 46 -35.47 20.38 -18.76
N THR A 47 -34.24 20.76 -18.44
CA THR A 47 -33.64 20.51 -17.13
C THR A 47 -34.37 21.37 -16.09
N PRO A 48 -34.86 20.81 -14.96
CA PRO A 48 -35.45 21.61 -13.89
C PRO A 48 -34.39 22.54 -13.29
N LEU A 49 -34.79 23.77 -12.98
CA LEU A 49 -33.95 24.76 -12.31
C LEU A 49 -33.62 24.27 -10.88
N PRO A 50 -32.38 24.43 -10.39
CA PRO A 50 -32.04 24.06 -9.02
C PRO A 50 -32.90 24.83 -8.02
N THR A 51 -33.53 24.09 -7.10
CA THR A 51 -34.31 24.66 -6.00
C THR A 51 -33.36 25.12 -4.89
N PHE A 52 -33.52 26.35 -4.42
CA PHE A 52 -32.78 26.84 -3.27
C PHE A 52 -33.13 26.00 -2.03
N THR A 53 -32.13 25.29 -1.51
CA THR A 53 -32.26 24.54 -0.26
C THR A 53 -31.95 25.50 0.89
N PRO A 54 -32.82 25.63 1.91
CA PRO A 54 -32.55 26.51 3.04
C PRO A 54 -31.33 26.03 3.83
N THR A 55 -30.44 26.96 4.16
CA THR A 55 -29.28 26.71 5.02
C THR A 55 -29.77 26.36 6.43
N PRO A 56 -29.30 25.28 7.06
CA PRO A 56 -29.69 24.93 8.42
C PRO A 56 -29.23 26.01 9.41
N PRO A 57 -29.98 26.22 10.51
CA PRO A 57 -29.61 27.18 11.54
C PRO A 57 -28.30 26.77 12.23
N ALA A 58 -27.47 27.77 12.57
CA ALA A 58 -26.22 27.55 13.29
C ALA A 58 -26.50 26.86 14.64
N THR A 59 -25.86 25.72 14.87
CA THR A 59 -25.93 25.01 16.15
C THR A 59 -24.99 25.70 17.14
N PRO A 60 -25.41 26.01 18.38
CA PRO A 60 -24.55 26.65 19.36
C PRO A 60 -23.35 25.75 19.71
N THR A 61 -22.15 26.30 19.59
CA THR A 61 -20.92 25.63 19.98
C THR A 61 -20.84 25.55 21.52
N PRO A 62 -20.60 24.37 22.12
CA PRO A 62 -20.44 24.26 23.56
C PRO A 62 -19.23 25.07 24.05
N LEU A 63 -19.39 25.78 25.16
CA LEU A 63 -18.34 26.56 25.81
C LEU A 63 -17.28 25.60 26.41
N PRO A 64 -15.98 25.87 26.26
CA PRO A 64 -14.94 25.04 26.85
C PRO A 64 -15.08 24.97 28.38
N THR A 65 -15.11 23.75 28.90
CA THR A 65 -15.13 23.47 30.34
C THR A 65 -13.72 23.63 30.90
N LEU A 66 -13.57 24.34 32.02
CA LEU A 66 -12.27 24.50 32.67
C LEU A 66 -11.73 23.14 33.11
N THR A 67 -10.57 22.77 32.55
CA THR A 67 -9.83 21.57 32.97
C THR A 67 -9.31 21.75 34.40
N PRO A 68 -9.45 20.74 35.27
CA PRO A 68 -8.91 20.80 36.63
C PRO A 68 -7.39 20.94 36.59
N THR A 69 -6.86 21.85 37.39
CA THR A 69 -5.43 22.08 37.59
C THR A 69 -4.82 20.91 38.36
N ASN A 70 -3.74 20.33 37.83
CA ASN A 70 -2.98 19.27 38.49
C ASN A 70 -2.45 19.78 39.84
N THR A 71 -2.85 19.12 40.91
CA THR A 71 -2.29 19.30 42.25
C THR A 71 -0.85 18.76 42.30
N SER A 72 0.02 19.49 42.98
CA SER A 72 1.45 19.18 43.09
C SER A 72 1.69 17.84 43.78
N THR A 73 2.37 16.95 43.07
CA THR A 73 2.86 15.66 43.56
C THR A 73 3.84 15.87 44.72
N PRO A 74 3.72 15.15 45.86
CA PRO A 74 4.66 15.29 46.97
C PRO A 74 6.08 14.86 46.55
N THR A 75 7.06 15.66 46.95
CA THR A 75 8.48 15.44 46.69
C THR A 75 8.96 14.16 47.39
N PRO A 76 9.67 13.26 46.69
CA PRO A 76 10.19 12.04 47.31
C PRO A 76 11.19 12.37 48.42
N THR A 77 11.02 11.72 49.57
CA THR A 77 11.91 11.85 50.72
C THR A 77 13.23 11.10 50.45
N LEU A 78 14.35 11.75 50.73
CA LEU A 78 15.69 11.19 50.51
C LEU A 78 15.88 9.90 51.34
N THR A 79 16.23 8.82 50.65
CA THR A 79 16.58 7.53 51.25
C THR A 79 17.92 7.65 51.99
N PRO A 80 18.09 7.06 53.18
CA PRO A 80 19.34 7.18 53.94
C PRO A 80 20.53 6.61 53.18
N THR A 81 21.63 7.36 53.21
CA THR A 81 22.92 7.00 52.62
C THR A 81 23.48 5.75 53.33
N PRO A 82 23.89 4.70 52.59
CA PRO A 82 24.52 3.53 53.20
C PRO A 82 25.83 3.92 53.90
N THR A 83 26.03 3.39 55.10
CA THR A 83 27.22 3.63 55.93
C THR A 83 28.37 2.75 55.46
N ASP A 84 29.59 3.31 55.50
CA ASP A 84 30.81 2.64 55.06
C ASP A 84 31.04 1.33 55.81
N THR A 85 31.14 0.23 55.05
CA THR A 85 31.50 -1.09 55.55
C THR A 85 33.02 -1.17 55.65
N PRO A 86 33.61 -1.74 56.72
CA PRO A 86 35.05 -1.75 56.92
C PRO A 86 35.80 -2.46 55.79
N THR A 87 36.89 -1.84 55.36
CA THR A 87 37.78 -2.32 54.29
C THR A 87 38.42 -3.65 54.67
N PRO A 88 38.30 -4.72 53.86
CA PRO A 88 38.94 -5.99 54.14
C PRO A 88 40.47 -5.87 54.04
N THR A 89 41.16 -6.50 54.98
CA THR A 89 42.62 -6.51 55.09
C THR A 89 43.23 -7.40 53.98
N ASN A 90 44.29 -6.92 53.33
CA ASN A 90 44.98 -7.59 52.24
C ASN A 90 45.59 -8.93 52.68
N THR A 91 44.91 -10.05 52.37
CA THR A 91 45.52 -11.38 52.31
C THR A 91 46.24 -11.55 50.97
N PRO A 92 47.44 -12.16 50.93
CA PRO A 92 48.15 -12.41 49.68
C PRO A 92 47.33 -13.32 48.74
N ARG A 93 47.01 -12.81 47.56
CA ARG A 93 46.24 -13.52 46.53
C ARG A 93 47.09 -14.66 45.95
N PRO A 94 46.59 -15.91 45.87
CA PRO A 94 47.27 -16.96 45.13
C PRO A 94 47.41 -16.58 43.65
N LYS A 95 48.55 -16.95 43.06
CA LYS A 95 48.89 -16.71 41.65
C LYS A 95 47.74 -17.19 40.75
N PRO A 96 47.24 -16.37 39.81
CA PRO A 96 46.10 -16.76 38.99
C PRO A 96 46.47 -17.98 38.14
N LYS A 97 45.64 -19.02 38.25
CA LYS A 97 45.56 -20.09 37.24
C LYS A 97 45.15 -19.44 35.90
N PRO A 98 45.65 -19.92 34.74
CA PRO A 98 45.20 -19.41 33.45
C PRO A 98 43.67 -19.39 33.39
N THR A 99 43.11 -18.19 33.23
CA THR A 99 41.66 -17.98 33.09
C THR A 99 41.28 -18.48 31.70
N GLU A 100 40.49 -19.56 31.64
CA GLU A 100 39.77 -19.89 30.42
C GLU A 100 38.89 -18.70 30.02
N PRO A 101 38.75 -18.40 28.72
CA PRO A 101 37.86 -17.34 28.27
C PRO A 101 36.47 -17.53 28.89
N PRO A 102 35.78 -16.45 29.30
CA PRO A 102 34.44 -16.55 29.86
C PRO A 102 33.57 -17.41 28.93
N PRO A 103 32.74 -18.32 29.48
CA PRO A 103 31.72 -18.96 28.68
C PRO A 103 30.96 -17.86 27.95
N GLU A 104 30.89 -17.96 26.63
CA GLU A 104 30.09 -17.07 25.80
C GLU A 104 28.75 -16.89 26.51
N ALA A 105 28.46 -15.66 26.95
CA ALA A 105 27.19 -15.35 27.56
C ALA A 105 26.14 -15.69 26.50
N GLN A 106 25.42 -16.80 26.72
CA GLN A 106 24.35 -17.19 25.82
C GLN A 106 23.45 -15.98 25.68
N ALA A 107 23.26 -15.52 24.44
CA ALA A 107 22.32 -14.45 24.16
C ALA A 107 21.00 -14.81 24.88
N PRO A 108 20.36 -13.85 25.56
CA PRO A 108 19.07 -14.10 26.19
C PRO A 108 18.17 -14.79 25.17
N PRO A 109 17.40 -15.82 25.57
CA PRO A 109 16.55 -16.57 24.65
C PRO A 109 15.74 -15.57 23.81
N PRO A 110 15.68 -15.73 22.49
CA PRO A 110 15.00 -14.78 21.63
C PRO A 110 13.60 -14.56 22.17
N GLN A 111 13.31 -13.31 22.54
CA GLN A 111 11.99 -12.93 23.04
C GLN A 111 10.96 -13.35 21.98
N PRO A 112 9.84 -13.98 22.37
CA PRO A 112 8.83 -14.41 21.40
C PRO A 112 8.42 -13.21 20.56
N THR A 113 8.66 -13.29 19.25
CA THR A 113 8.21 -12.26 18.32
C THR A 113 6.69 -12.21 18.38
N PRO A 114 6.06 -11.04 18.58
CA PRO A 114 4.61 -10.94 18.50
C PRO A 114 4.12 -11.56 17.19
N GLU A 115 3.15 -12.47 17.27
CA GLU A 115 2.59 -13.08 16.08
C GLU A 115 1.72 -12.05 15.36
N TYR A 116 2.29 -11.41 14.35
CA TYR A 116 1.57 -10.45 13.51
C TYR A 116 0.47 -11.16 12.70
N GLN A 117 -0.65 -10.46 12.49
CA GLN A 117 -1.74 -10.96 11.65
C GLN A 117 -1.38 -10.99 10.18
N PHE A 118 -0.43 -10.15 9.76
CA PHE A 118 -0.03 -10.03 8.37
C PHE A 118 1.49 -10.15 8.21
N SER A 119 1.89 -10.74 7.10
CA SER A 119 3.28 -10.79 6.64
C SER A 119 3.40 -10.07 5.30
N PRO A 120 4.49 -9.34 5.03
CA PRO A 120 4.71 -8.75 3.72
C PRO A 120 4.98 -9.86 2.71
N GLU A 121 4.40 -9.72 1.52
CA GLU A 121 4.84 -10.47 0.35
C GLU A 121 6.04 -9.76 -0.30
N PRO A 122 6.70 -10.33 -1.33
CA PRO A 122 7.69 -9.58 -2.11
C PRO A 122 7.08 -8.29 -2.65
N TRP A 123 7.73 -7.15 -2.40
CA TRP A 123 7.27 -5.84 -2.88
C TRP A 123 7.94 -5.50 -4.19
N GLU A 124 7.17 -4.92 -5.09
CA GLU A 124 7.62 -4.55 -6.43
C GLU A 124 7.63 -3.03 -6.60
N GLY A 125 8.48 -2.56 -7.50
CA GLY A 125 8.63 -1.14 -7.81
C GLY A 125 8.30 -0.84 -9.26
N GLN A 126 7.73 0.33 -9.50
CA GLN A 126 7.54 0.85 -10.85
C GLN A 126 7.87 2.35 -10.89
N TRP A 127 8.50 2.77 -11.99
CA TRP A 127 8.65 4.18 -12.31
C TRP A 127 7.38 4.76 -12.96
N ASN A 128 6.94 5.90 -12.44
CA ASN A 128 5.92 6.77 -13.00
C ASN A 128 6.32 8.24 -12.81
N GLY A 129 6.53 8.96 -13.91
CA GLY A 129 6.98 10.36 -13.87
C GLY A 129 5.92 11.39 -13.45
N GLY A 130 4.66 10.97 -13.26
CA GLY A 130 3.55 11.87 -12.97
C GLY A 130 3.03 11.81 -11.53
N LEU A 131 3.26 10.71 -10.80
CA LEU A 131 2.75 10.53 -9.45
C LEU A 131 3.65 9.59 -8.63
N ALA A 132 3.67 9.81 -7.31
CA ALA A 132 4.19 8.84 -6.35
C ALA A 132 3.06 8.17 -5.58
N GLN A 133 3.12 6.85 -5.43
CA GLN A 133 2.05 6.07 -4.81
C GLN A 133 2.59 4.85 -4.07
N ILE A 134 1.98 4.53 -2.94
CA ILE A 134 2.10 3.20 -2.33
C ILE A 134 0.74 2.52 -2.50
N ARG A 135 0.73 1.30 -3.01
CA ARG A 135 -0.49 0.54 -3.26
C ARG A 135 -0.24 -0.93 -3.07
N GLY A 136 -1.30 -1.73 -2.99
CA GLY A 136 -1.14 -3.17 -2.95
C GLY A 136 -2.45 -3.89 -2.77
N LYS A 137 -2.35 -5.19 -2.52
CA LYS A 137 -3.47 -6.04 -2.12
C LYS A 137 -3.16 -6.74 -0.81
N ILE A 138 -4.20 -6.90 0.00
CA ILE A 138 -4.18 -7.78 1.17
C ILE A 138 -4.95 -9.04 0.80
N ARG A 139 -4.31 -10.20 0.97
CA ARG A 139 -4.87 -11.51 0.67
C ARG A 139 -4.69 -12.47 1.84
N ASP A 140 -5.53 -13.49 1.94
CA ASP A 140 -5.30 -14.60 2.87
C ASP A 140 -4.30 -15.63 2.32
N ARG A 141 -4.04 -16.71 3.06
CA ARG A 141 -3.15 -17.80 2.61
C ARG A 141 -3.63 -18.51 1.34
N ASN A 142 -4.91 -18.42 1.00
CA ASN A 142 -5.51 -19.00 -0.19
C ASN A 142 -5.53 -18.02 -1.37
N GLY A 143 -4.99 -16.81 -1.19
CA GLY A 143 -4.98 -15.76 -2.20
C GLY A 143 -6.29 -14.97 -2.29
N GLN A 144 -7.27 -15.23 -1.41
CA GLN A 144 -8.55 -14.53 -1.40
C GLN A 144 -8.38 -13.12 -0.84
N PRO A 145 -9.10 -12.12 -1.37
CA PRO A 145 -8.97 -10.74 -0.92
C PRO A 145 -9.44 -10.57 0.52
N VAL A 146 -8.70 -9.79 1.29
CA VAL A 146 -9.03 -9.42 2.68
C VAL A 146 -9.36 -7.92 2.71
N ASN A 147 -10.62 -7.60 2.98
CA ASN A 147 -11.13 -6.23 3.02
C ASN A 147 -11.09 -5.64 4.44
N GLY A 148 -11.17 -4.31 4.55
CA GLY A 148 -11.44 -3.60 5.79
C GLY A 148 -10.21 -3.25 6.64
N TYR A 149 -9.00 -3.43 6.13
CA TYR A 149 -7.77 -3.10 6.87
C TYR A 149 -7.08 -1.86 6.32
N PHE A 150 -6.64 -0.99 7.21
CA PHE A 150 -5.87 0.20 6.87
C PHE A 150 -4.39 -0.14 6.74
N VAL A 151 -3.71 0.55 5.82
CA VAL A 151 -2.25 0.55 5.71
C VAL A 151 -1.76 1.95 6.02
N GLN A 152 -0.79 2.04 6.93
CA GLN A 152 -0.10 3.28 7.27
C GLN A 152 1.25 3.32 6.56
N ALA A 153 1.59 4.48 6.01
CA ALA A 153 2.93 4.78 5.50
C ALA A 153 3.54 5.97 6.24
N ARG A 154 4.80 5.85 6.61
CA ARG A 154 5.57 6.89 7.29
C ARG A 154 6.89 7.16 6.60
N CYS A 155 7.24 8.43 6.47
CA CYS A 155 8.57 8.88 6.08
C CYS A 155 8.93 10.09 6.95
N GLY A 156 9.94 9.95 7.81
CA GLY A 156 10.33 11.00 8.74
C GLY A 156 9.15 11.45 9.63
N GLY A 157 8.77 12.73 9.51
CA GLY A 157 7.62 13.32 10.21
C GLY A 157 6.27 13.16 9.49
N THR A 158 6.27 12.72 8.23
CA THR A 158 5.06 12.54 7.44
C THR A 158 4.44 11.18 7.71
N VAL A 159 3.15 11.14 8.05
CA VAL A 159 2.38 9.91 8.21
C VAL A 159 1.08 10.01 7.41
N LEU A 160 0.85 9.00 6.58
CA LEU A 160 -0.34 8.85 5.74
C LEU A 160 -1.00 7.50 6.03
N ALA A 161 -2.27 7.38 5.69
CA ALA A 161 -2.98 6.12 5.72
C ALA A 161 -3.79 5.93 4.43
N SER A 162 -4.10 4.68 4.09
CA SER A 162 -4.97 4.34 2.97
C SER A 162 -6.45 4.49 3.33
N ASN A 163 -7.35 4.32 2.36
CA ASN A 163 -8.67 3.76 2.68
C ASN A 163 -8.52 2.29 3.14
N PRO A 164 -9.49 1.72 3.87
CA PRO A 164 -9.45 0.28 4.16
C PRO A 164 -9.43 -0.53 2.87
N SER A 165 -8.69 -1.64 2.87
CA SER A 165 -8.60 -2.53 1.71
C SER A 165 -9.98 -2.92 1.16
N GLY A 166 -10.16 -2.83 -0.16
CA GLY A 166 -11.41 -3.11 -0.86
C GLY A 166 -12.56 -2.12 -0.59
N ILE A 167 -12.32 -1.05 0.17
CA ILE A 167 -13.33 -0.06 0.56
C ILE A 167 -12.89 1.31 0.08
N ASN A 168 -13.85 2.10 -0.42
CA ASN A 168 -13.64 3.51 -0.72
C ASN A 168 -14.55 4.34 0.19
N LEU A 169 -13.99 4.98 1.22
CA LEU A 169 -14.78 5.73 2.19
C LEU A 169 -15.41 7.00 1.59
N TYR A 170 -14.84 7.52 0.50
CA TYR A 170 -15.32 8.74 -0.16
C TYR A 170 -16.34 8.48 -1.26
N ALA A 171 -16.36 7.26 -1.82
CA ALA A 171 -17.35 6.82 -2.80
C ALA A 171 -17.76 5.36 -2.52
N PRO A 172 -18.64 5.12 -1.53
CA PRO A 172 -19.04 3.76 -1.14
C PRO A 172 -19.75 2.96 -2.25
N ASP A 173 -20.35 3.64 -3.22
CA ASP A 173 -20.94 3.06 -4.43
C ASP A 173 -19.89 2.58 -5.44
N LYS A 174 -18.62 2.99 -5.27
CA LYS A 174 -17.47 2.65 -6.12
C LYS A 174 -16.32 2.14 -5.26
N PRO A 175 -16.48 0.96 -4.63
CA PRO A 175 -15.43 0.37 -3.82
C PRO A 175 -14.18 0.10 -4.66
N TYR A 176 -13.04 0.00 -3.99
CA TYR A 176 -11.84 -0.53 -4.62
C TYR A 176 -12.04 -1.99 -5.03
N GLU A 177 -11.15 -2.48 -5.90
CA GLU A 177 -11.04 -3.91 -6.12
C GLU A 177 -10.87 -4.61 -4.75
N PRO A 178 -11.55 -5.74 -4.48
CA PRO A 178 -11.42 -6.45 -3.23
C PRO A 178 -9.95 -6.67 -2.84
N GLY A 179 -9.64 -6.36 -1.58
CA GLY A 179 -8.31 -6.45 -0.98
C GLY A 179 -7.37 -5.31 -1.39
N ALA A 180 -7.70 -4.49 -2.39
CA ALA A 180 -6.83 -3.44 -2.88
C ALA A 180 -6.87 -2.20 -1.97
N TYR A 181 -5.72 -1.56 -1.81
CA TYR A 181 -5.59 -0.28 -1.13
C TYR A 181 -4.56 0.58 -1.87
N ASP A 182 -4.62 1.89 -1.65
CA ASP A 182 -3.64 2.83 -2.16
C ASP A 182 -3.50 4.09 -1.28
N MET A 183 -2.38 4.77 -1.48
CA MET A 183 -2.03 6.06 -0.90
C MET A 183 -1.31 6.87 -1.96
N ILE A 184 -1.90 7.98 -2.39
CA ILE A 184 -1.24 8.94 -3.26
C ILE A 184 -0.33 9.79 -2.39
N LEU A 185 0.98 9.75 -2.67
CA LEU A 185 1.99 10.49 -1.92
C LEU A 185 2.23 11.87 -2.54
N SER A 186 2.24 11.93 -3.87
CA SER A 186 2.33 13.18 -4.63
C SER A 186 1.71 13.02 -6.02
N SER A 187 1.06 14.08 -6.50
CA SER A 187 0.57 14.23 -7.87
C SER A 187 0.35 15.74 -8.13
N PRO A 188 1.19 16.42 -8.95
CA PRO A 188 2.30 15.86 -9.72
C PRO A 188 3.43 15.30 -8.84
N LEU A 189 4.34 14.55 -9.47
CA LEU A 189 5.47 13.94 -8.78
C LEU A 189 6.34 15.00 -8.08
N ASP A 190 6.56 14.80 -6.78
CA ASP A 190 7.31 15.73 -5.93
C ASP A 190 8.52 15.01 -5.28
N PRO A 191 9.74 15.59 -5.31
CA PRO A 191 10.92 15.00 -4.68
C PRO A 191 10.77 14.65 -3.19
N ASN A 192 9.91 15.37 -2.44
CA ASN A 192 9.65 15.10 -1.03
C ASN A 192 8.93 13.77 -0.80
N SER A 193 8.33 13.19 -1.85
CA SER A 193 7.74 11.85 -1.79
C SER A 193 8.76 10.73 -2.05
N MET A 194 9.97 11.06 -2.54
CA MET A 194 11.07 10.12 -2.75
C MET A 194 11.76 9.84 -1.42
N CYS A 195 11.29 8.82 -0.74
CA CYS A 195 11.73 8.46 0.60
C CYS A 195 11.69 6.94 0.79
N ARG A 196 12.47 6.45 1.75
CA ARG A 196 12.25 5.13 2.37
C ARG A 196 11.01 5.21 3.25
N TRP A 197 9.87 4.84 2.70
CA TRP A 197 8.60 4.76 3.43
C TRP A 197 8.53 3.48 4.25
N GLU A 198 8.31 3.61 5.54
CA GLU A 198 7.90 2.54 6.44
C GLU A 198 6.42 2.25 6.23
N VAL A 199 6.06 1.04 5.83
CA VAL A 199 4.69 0.66 5.52
C VAL A 199 4.28 -0.53 6.37
N ARG A 200 3.10 -0.45 6.99
CA ARG A 200 2.56 -1.50 7.85
C ARG A 200 1.03 -1.53 7.84
N VAL A 201 0.46 -2.71 8.04
CA VAL A 201 -0.97 -2.88 8.32
C VAL A 201 -1.22 -2.45 9.76
N VAL A 202 -2.26 -1.66 10.00
CA VAL A 202 -2.59 -1.12 11.33
C VAL A 202 -4.00 -1.46 11.75
N GLN A 203 -4.22 -1.56 13.06
CA GLN A 203 -5.54 -1.65 13.64
C GLN A 203 -6.14 -0.26 13.78
N ALA A 204 -7.21 0.01 13.05
CA ALA A 204 -7.93 1.28 13.07
C ALA A 204 -9.36 1.10 12.56
N SER A 205 -10.29 1.92 13.06
CA SER A 205 -11.69 1.95 12.63
C SER A 205 -11.99 3.09 11.66
N ASN A 206 -11.10 4.08 11.58
CA ASN A 206 -11.23 5.27 10.75
C ASN A 206 -9.85 5.81 10.35
N TYR A 207 -9.84 6.78 9.44
CA TYR A 207 -8.61 7.38 8.91
C TYR A 207 -7.76 8.09 9.98
N GLU A 208 -8.37 8.73 10.97
CA GLU A 208 -7.65 9.48 12.02
C GLU A 208 -6.88 8.53 12.96
N GLU A 209 -7.50 7.41 13.32
CA GLU A 209 -6.81 6.32 14.02
C GLU A 209 -5.71 5.72 13.16
N ALA A 210 -5.99 5.47 11.87
CA ALA A 210 -5.05 4.83 10.97
C ALA A 210 -3.80 5.68 10.70
N LYS A 211 -3.91 7.00 10.67
CA LYS A 211 -2.77 7.93 10.47
C LYS A 211 -2.02 8.26 11.77
N ASN A 212 -2.52 7.82 12.94
CA ASN A 212 -1.84 8.04 14.20
C ASN A 212 -0.50 7.26 14.20
N PRO A 213 0.67 7.90 14.44
CA PRO A 213 1.95 7.20 14.49
C PRO A 213 1.97 6.04 15.51
N GLY A 214 1.17 6.13 16.57
CA GLY A 214 1.01 5.10 17.61
C GLY A 214 -0.07 4.06 17.33
N ALA A 215 -0.68 4.03 16.13
CA ALA A 215 -1.67 3.02 15.77
C ALA A 215 -1.08 1.60 15.94
N PRO A 216 -1.77 0.67 16.63
CA PRO A 216 -1.28 -0.69 16.84
C PRO A 216 -1.00 -1.36 15.50
N SER A 217 0.21 -1.91 15.36
CA SER A 217 0.59 -2.58 14.12
C SER A 217 0.14 -4.03 14.11
N LEU A 218 -0.45 -4.45 13.00
CA LEU A 218 -0.89 -5.83 12.74
C LEU A 218 0.09 -6.61 11.86
N SER A 219 1.18 -5.97 11.43
CA SER A 219 2.22 -6.53 10.57
C SER A 219 3.60 -6.08 11.06
N PRO A 220 4.69 -6.73 10.65
CA PRO A 220 6.00 -6.07 10.71
C PRO A 220 6.00 -4.85 9.78
N VAL A 221 7.02 -3.99 9.93
CA VAL A 221 7.27 -2.89 8.98
C VAL A 221 7.96 -3.45 7.75
N GLY A 222 7.44 -3.13 6.56
CA GLY A 222 8.20 -3.25 5.32
C GLY A 222 8.56 -1.87 4.78
N TYR A 223 9.40 -1.84 3.74
CA TYR A 223 9.99 -0.60 3.24
C TYR A 223 9.73 -0.41 1.74
N CYS A 224 9.24 0.76 1.38
CA CYS A 224 9.15 1.24 0.01
C CYS A 224 10.21 2.32 -0.22
N ASP A 225 11.29 1.98 -0.91
CA ASP A 225 12.44 2.88 -1.13
C ASP A 225 12.27 3.74 -2.40
N LEU A 226 11.34 4.70 -2.36
CA LEU A 226 11.06 5.51 -3.54
C LEU A 226 12.25 6.41 -3.89
N SER A 227 12.68 6.35 -5.14
CA SER A 227 13.85 7.07 -5.68
C SER A 227 13.55 7.64 -7.08
N TRP A 228 14.08 8.82 -7.33
CA TRP A 228 13.83 9.56 -8.56
C TRP A 228 14.42 8.84 -9.79
N GLY A 229 13.61 8.69 -10.84
CA GLY A 229 14.01 8.01 -12.08
C GLY A 229 14.00 6.48 -12.01
N GLU A 230 13.76 5.89 -10.83
CA GLU A 230 13.85 4.44 -10.62
C GLU A 230 12.52 3.88 -10.12
N MET A 231 11.98 4.41 -9.02
CA MET A 231 10.76 3.90 -8.39
C MET A 231 9.97 5.05 -7.75
N SER A 232 8.78 5.32 -8.29
CA SER A 232 7.82 6.25 -7.68
C SER A 232 6.52 5.56 -7.26
N ILE A 233 6.28 4.33 -7.73
CA ILE A 233 5.17 3.48 -7.28
C ILE A 233 5.75 2.24 -6.59
N CYS A 234 5.28 1.97 -5.37
CA CYS A 234 5.59 0.75 -4.63
C CYS A 234 4.35 -0.12 -4.48
N PHE A 235 4.47 -1.40 -4.84
CA PHE A 235 3.44 -2.43 -4.70
C PHE A 235 3.68 -3.24 -3.41
N ALA A 236 3.14 -2.76 -2.29
CA ALA A 236 3.26 -3.37 -0.98
C ALA A 236 2.14 -4.39 -0.73
N ASN A 237 2.32 -5.63 -1.17
CA ASN A 237 1.34 -6.69 -0.94
C ASN A 237 1.50 -7.33 0.45
N TRP A 238 0.38 -7.76 1.03
CA TRP A 238 0.33 -8.37 2.37
C TRP A 238 -0.46 -9.66 2.36
N ARG A 239 0.02 -10.65 3.12
CA ARG A 239 -0.66 -11.91 3.35
C ARG A 239 -1.14 -12.00 4.80
N LYS A 240 -2.43 -12.28 5.02
CA LYS A 240 -2.99 -12.61 6.33
C LYS A 240 -2.55 -14.01 6.75
N ASN A 241 -2.08 -14.12 7.97
CA ASN A 241 -1.42 -15.30 8.50
C ASN A 241 -2.40 -16.37 9.00
N TRP A 242 -3.70 -16.11 9.16
CA TRP A 242 -4.70 -17.13 9.54
C TRP A 242 -6.10 -16.76 9.07
#